data_AF-A0A368ESC5-F1
#
_entry.id   AF-A0A368ESC5-F1
#
_cell.length_a   1.000
_cell.length_b   1.000
_cell.length_c   1.000
_cell.angle_alpha   90.00
_cell.angle_beta   90.00
_cell.angle_gamma   90.00
#
_symmetry.space_group_name_H-M   'P 1'
#
loop_
_entity.id
_entity.type
_entity.pdbx_description
1 polymer ?
#
loop_
_entity_poly.entity_id
_entity_poly.type
_entity_poly.pdbx_seq_one_letter_code
_entity_poly.pdbx_strand_id
1 'polypeptide(L)'
;MNELFSNNISLDQENHKYELKDSPDFHFSSVTEFIHHFFEKFDQVGIAQKLINTHPKYSGKTVEEVIKEWGKGAIRGTIVHNELEAFIKENITPKHEMSIIGAAWIKEKQKDPDNTFFSEVIVYSKELGIAGTIDVLVYNKKQDTYHLVDWKTNKRIDKTSYK
;
A
#
# COMPACT_ATOMS: atom_id res chain seq x y z
N MET A 1 -16.66 -13.55 17.85
CA MET A 1 -16.79 -13.95 16.43
C MET A 1 -15.87 -13.04 15.65
N ASN A 2 -15.12 -13.53 14.66
CA ASN A 2 -14.08 -12.72 14.01
C ASN A 2 -14.73 -11.73 13.02
N GLU A 3 -14.88 -10.46 13.40
CA GLU A 3 -15.59 -9.43 12.61
C GLU A 3 -14.75 -8.81 11.49
N LEU A 4 -13.51 -9.29 11.31
CA LEU A 4 -12.55 -8.87 10.28
C LEU A 4 -13.12 -8.89 8.85
N PHE A 5 -14.11 -9.75 8.58
CA PHE A 5 -14.76 -9.87 7.26
C PHE A 5 -16.20 -9.35 7.28
N SER A 6 -16.57 -8.54 8.26
CA SER A 6 -17.88 -7.89 8.29
C SER A 6 -17.98 -6.86 7.17
N ASN A 7 -19.11 -6.85 6.46
CA ASN A 7 -19.36 -5.92 5.37
C ASN A 7 -19.78 -4.52 5.85
N ASN A 8 -19.47 -4.13 7.09
CA ASN A 8 -19.95 -2.87 7.68
C ASN A 8 -19.15 -1.64 7.22
N ILE A 9 -17.94 -1.85 6.69
CA ILE A 9 -17.06 -0.77 6.22
C ILE A 9 -16.70 -1.00 4.74
N SER A 10 -16.54 0.10 4.01
CA SER A 10 -16.02 0.11 2.63
C SER A 10 -15.05 1.26 2.43
N LEU A 11 -14.20 1.15 1.41
CA LEU A 11 -13.31 2.21 0.94
C LEU A 11 -13.87 2.76 -0.36
N ASP A 12 -14.18 4.05 -0.39
CA ASP A 12 -14.28 4.83 -1.62
C ASP A 12 -12.84 5.10 -2.11
N GLN A 13 -12.42 4.35 -3.13
CA GLN A 13 -11.08 4.46 -3.70
C GLN A 13 -10.86 5.79 -4.43
N GLU A 14 -11.89 6.40 -5.00
CA GLU A 14 -11.75 7.66 -5.76
C GLU A 14 -11.45 8.82 -4.83
N ASN A 15 -12.18 8.89 -3.71
CA ASN A 15 -12.01 9.95 -2.71
C ASN A 15 -11.09 9.55 -1.55
N HIS A 16 -10.54 8.33 -1.57
CA HIS A 16 -9.75 7.72 -0.48
C HIS A 16 -10.42 7.84 0.89
N LYS A 17 -11.73 7.55 0.97
CA LYS A 17 -12.55 7.71 2.17
C LYS A 17 -13.09 6.37 2.67
N TYR A 18 -12.93 6.09 3.95
CA TYR A 18 -13.55 4.95 4.60
C TYR A 18 -14.95 5.31 5.12
N GLU A 19 -15.93 4.46 4.82
CA GLU A 19 -17.34 4.71 5.13
C GLU A 19 -17.99 3.52 5.82
N LEU A 20 -18.72 3.79 6.90
CA LEU A 20 -19.51 2.79 7.61
C LEU A 20 -20.94 2.77 7.10
N LYS A 21 -21.48 1.58 6.87
CA LYS A 21 -22.88 1.40 6.47
C LYS A 21 -23.84 1.81 7.57
N ASP A 22 -23.49 1.52 8.83
CA ASP A 22 -24.30 1.85 10.00
C ASP A 22 -24.09 3.30 10.50
N SER A 23 -23.07 4.00 9.99
CA SER A 23 -22.76 5.39 10.38
C SER A 23 -22.07 6.15 9.25
N PRO A 24 -22.78 6.49 8.15
CA PRO A 24 -22.16 7.10 6.96
C PRO A 24 -21.50 8.46 7.20
N ASP A 25 -21.96 9.19 8.22
CA ASP A 25 -21.42 10.50 8.62
C ASP A 25 -20.17 10.40 9.51
N PHE A 26 -19.76 9.19 9.90
CA PHE A 26 -18.55 9.01 10.69
C PHE A 26 -17.32 9.18 9.79
N HIS A 27 -16.41 10.07 10.18
CA HIS A 27 -15.18 10.36 9.46
C HIS A 27 -13.99 9.66 10.10
N PHE A 28 -13.30 8.83 9.32
CA PHE A 28 -12.01 8.27 9.71
C PHE A 28 -10.87 9.12 9.16
N SER A 29 -9.79 9.24 9.93
CA SER A 29 -8.47 9.51 9.38
C SER A 29 -7.84 8.19 8.92
N SER A 30 -7.18 8.20 7.76
CA SER A 30 -6.45 7.00 7.33
C SER A 30 -5.21 6.78 8.19
N VAL A 31 -4.77 5.53 8.36
CA VAL A 31 -3.50 5.21 9.06
C VAL A 31 -2.33 6.02 8.50
N THR A 32 -2.24 6.14 7.16
CA THR A 32 -1.19 6.90 6.48
C THR A 32 -1.25 8.39 6.79
N GLU A 33 -2.45 8.98 6.76
CA GLU A 33 -2.67 10.39 7.11
C GLU A 33 -2.32 10.65 8.58
N PHE A 34 -2.76 9.79 9.49
CA PHE A 34 -2.45 9.89 10.91
C PHE A 34 -0.93 9.87 11.15
N ILE A 35 -0.22 8.92 10.51
CA ILE A 35 1.23 8.80 10.62
C ILE A 35 1.94 10.05 10.05
N HIS A 36 1.44 10.63 8.95
CA HIS A 36 2.04 11.83 8.36
C HIS A 36 2.04 13.05 9.29
N HIS A 37 1.17 13.13 10.30
CA HIS A 37 1.21 14.20 11.30
C HIS A 37 2.49 14.21 12.15
N PHE A 38 3.20 13.08 12.22
CA PHE A 38 4.43 12.93 13.00
C PHE A 38 5.70 13.19 12.18
N PHE A 39 5.57 13.54 10.90
CA PHE A 39 6.68 13.85 10.01
C PHE A 39 6.62 15.30 9.52
N GLU A 40 7.78 15.87 9.22
CA GLU A 40 7.84 17.16 8.53
C GLU A 40 7.19 17.05 7.16
N LYS A 41 6.47 18.12 6.76
CA LYS A 41 5.87 18.17 5.43
C LYS A 41 6.97 18.10 4.38
N PHE A 42 6.80 17.20 3.41
CA PHE A 42 7.74 17.05 2.31
C PHE A 42 7.66 18.27 1.38
N ASP A 43 8.66 19.16 1.44
CA ASP A 43 8.81 20.28 0.51
C ASP A 43 9.28 19.78 -0.87
N GLN A 44 8.33 19.25 -1.63
CA GLN A 44 8.58 18.64 -2.92
C GLN A 44 9.28 19.58 -3.90
N VAL A 45 8.86 20.86 -3.93
CA VAL A 45 9.38 21.87 -4.85
C VAL A 45 10.78 22.30 -4.41
N GLY A 46 10.98 22.64 -3.13
CA GLY A 46 12.28 23.05 -2.61
C GLY A 46 13.32 21.94 -2.73
N ILE A 47 12.95 20.68 -2.47
CA ILE A 47 13.85 19.53 -2.62
C ILE A 47 14.20 19.30 -4.09
N ALA A 48 13.23 19.37 -5.01
CA ALA A 48 13.51 19.25 -6.44
C ALA A 48 14.47 20.35 -6.93
N GLN A 49 14.22 21.60 -6.53
CA GLN A 49 15.08 22.75 -6.88
C GLN A 49 16.51 22.58 -6.37
N LYS A 50 16.67 22.10 -5.12
CA LYS A 50 17.97 21.78 -4.55
C LYS A 50 18.68 20.70 -5.37
N LEU A 51 17.99 19.60 -5.67
CA LEU A 51 18.59 18.45 -6.36
C LEU A 51 19.06 18.78 -7.78
N ILE A 52 18.32 19.60 -8.53
CA ILE A 52 18.69 20.04 -9.88
C ILE A 52 20.03 20.81 -9.83
N ASN A 53 20.24 21.62 -8.79
CA ASN A 53 21.43 22.44 -8.64
C ASN A 53 22.62 21.69 -8.02
N THR A 54 22.38 20.67 -7.19
CA THR A 54 23.44 20.04 -6.39
C THR A 54 23.79 18.62 -6.80
N HIS A 55 22.97 17.94 -7.59
CA HIS A 55 23.13 16.51 -7.85
C HIS A 55 23.16 16.19 -9.35
N PRO A 56 24.26 15.60 -9.88
CA PRO A 56 24.45 15.38 -11.32
C PRO A 56 23.31 14.62 -12.00
N LYS A 57 22.66 13.70 -11.29
CA LYS A 57 21.52 12.92 -11.79
C LYS A 57 20.33 13.80 -12.24
N TYR A 58 20.13 14.95 -11.60
CA TYR A 58 19.00 15.84 -11.86
C TYR A 58 19.43 17.13 -12.58
N SER A 59 20.73 17.28 -12.87
CA SER A 59 21.27 18.43 -13.58
C SER A 59 20.64 18.56 -14.96
N GLY A 60 20.23 19.78 -15.31
CA GLY A 60 19.60 20.08 -16.60
C GLY A 60 18.12 19.68 -16.72
N LYS A 61 17.51 19.14 -15.65
CA LYS A 61 16.06 18.90 -15.59
C LYS A 61 15.31 20.10 -15.01
N THR A 62 14.03 20.24 -15.34
CA THR A 62 13.13 21.17 -14.64
C THR A 62 12.54 20.57 -13.37
N VAL A 63 12.00 21.41 -12.49
CA VAL A 63 11.30 20.97 -11.26
C VAL A 63 10.15 20.02 -11.62
N GLU A 64 9.37 20.35 -12.64
CA GLU A 64 8.23 19.55 -13.11
C GLU A 64 8.68 18.17 -13.61
N GLU A 65 9.80 18.09 -14.32
CA GLU A 65 10.35 16.83 -14.80
C GLU A 65 10.79 15.92 -13.65
N VAL A 66 11.44 16.49 -12.62
CA VAL A 66 11.84 15.75 -11.42
C VAL A 66 10.62 15.24 -10.67
N ILE A 67 9.62 16.10 -10.44
CA ILE A 67 8.36 15.74 -9.78
C ILE A 67 7.62 14.65 -10.56
N LYS A 68 7.52 14.79 -11.88
CA LYS A 68 6.92 13.79 -12.76
C LYS A 68 7.67 12.46 -12.71
N GLU A 69 9.00 12.49 -12.63
CA GLU A 69 9.82 11.28 -12.47
C GLU A 69 9.52 10.56 -11.15
N TRP A 70 9.35 11.30 -10.05
CA TRP A 70 8.96 10.72 -8.76
C TRP A 70 7.56 10.12 -8.81
N GLY A 71 6.61 10.81 -9.47
CA GLY A 71 5.24 10.33 -9.64
C GLY A 71 5.13 8.98 -10.36
N LYS A 72 6.09 8.62 -11.23
CA LYS A 72 6.15 7.29 -11.86
C LYS A 72 6.23 6.16 -10.83
N GLY A 73 6.87 6.41 -9.68
CA GLY A 73 6.93 5.45 -8.58
C GLY A 73 5.56 5.16 -7.98
N ALA A 74 4.77 6.21 -7.75
CA ALA A 74 3.41 6.10 -7.22
C ALA A 74 2.50 5.34 -8.19
N ILE A 75 2.49 5.73 -9.48
CA ILE A 75 1.71 5.06 -10.53
C ILE A 75 2.05 3.57 -10.61
N ARG A 76 3.35 3.24 -10.59
CA ARG A 76 3.81 1.85 -10.60
C ARG A 76 3.33 1.10 -9.36
N GLY A 77 3.37 1.74 -8.17
CA GLY A 77 2.83 1.18 -6.94
C GLY A 77 1.37 0.77 -7.10
N THR A 78 0.52 1.71 -7.56
CA THR A 78 -0.91 1.46 -7.81
C THR A 78 -1.14 0.31 -8.80
N ILE A 79 -0.41 0.26 -9.91
CA ILE A 79 -0.53 -0.84 -10.88
C ILE A 79 -0.23 -2.19 -10.21
N VAL A 80 0.85 -2.26 -9.44
CA VAL A 80 1.28 -3.52 -8.79
C VAL A 80 0.29 -3.97 -7.72
N HIS A 81 -0.19 -3.05 -6.89
CA HIS A 81 -1.19 -3.35 -5.85
C HIS A 81 -2.48 -3.86 -6.48
N ASN A 82 -3.04 -3.13 -7.46
CA ASN A 82 -4.28 -3.53 -8.13
C ASN A 82 -4.17 -4.88 -8.83
N GLU A 83 -3.05 -5.16 -9.50
CA GLU A 83 -2.86 -6.46 -10.16
C GLU A 83 -2.72 -7.61 -9.16
N LEU A 84 -2.07 -7.40 -8.01
CA LEU A 84 -1.94 -8.42 -6.97
C LEU A 84 -3.26 -8.64 -6.23
N GLU A 85 -4.03 -7.59 -5.99
CA GLU A 85 -5.39 -7.68 -5.46
C GLU A 85 -6.26 -8.53 -6.40
N ALA A 86 -6.31 -8.19 -7.69
CA ALA A 86 -7.08 -8.92 -8.69
C ALA A 86 -6.60 -10.37 -8.83
N PHE A 87 -5.30 -10.63 -8.69
CA PHE A 87 -4.76 -11.99 -8.66
C PHE A 87 -5.27 -12.78 -7.45
N ILE A 88 -5.31 -12.19 -6.25
CA ILE A 88 -5.78 -12.88 -5.04
C ILE A 88 -7.30 -13.08 -5.06
N LYS A 89 -8.07 -12.04 -5.43
CA LYS A 89 -9.54 -12.05 -5.34
C LYS A 89 -10.21 -12.77 -6.52
N GLU A 90 -9.65 -12.63 -7.72
CA GLU A 90 -10.31 -13.02 -8.98
C GLU A 90 -9.45 -13.99 -9.80
N ASN A 91 -8.26 -14.36 -9.33
CA ASN A 91 -7.30 -15.22 -10.04
C ASN A 91 -6.90 -14.66 -11.42
N ILE A 92 -6.94 -13.33 -11.58
CA ILE A 92 -6.52 -12.64 -12.81
C ILE A 92 -4.99 -12.64 -12.90
N THR A 93 -4.46 -13.08 -14.03
CA THR A 93 -3.00 -13.13 -14.22
C THR A 93 -2.41 -11.72 -14.34
N PRO A 94 -1.42 -11.35 -13.51
CA PRO A 94 -0.78 -10.04 -13.57
C PRO A 94 0.03 -9.87 -14.85
N LYS A 95 0.19 -8.62 -15.31
CA LYS A 95 0.95 -8.28 -16.53
C LYS A 95 2.24 -7.54 -16.21
N HIS A 96 2.25 -6.72 -15.16
CA HIS A 96 3.43 -5.97 -14.79
C HIS A 96 4.49 -6.89 -14.16
N GLU A 97 5.76 -6.70 -14.51
CA GLU A 97 6.86 -7.59 -14.11
C GLU A 97 6.96 -7.78 -12.59
N MET A 98 6.80 -6.70 -11.82
CA MET A 98 6.84 -6.77 -10.35
C MET A 98 5.64 -7.54 -9.77
N SER A 99 4.47 -7.40 -10.39
CA SER A 99 3.26 -8.14 -9.98
C SER A 99 3.41 -9.62 -10.28
N ILE A 100 4.06 -9.99 -11.39
CA ILE A 100 4.38 -11.40 -11.71
C ILE A 100 5.27 -12.01 -10.62
N ILE A 101 6.26 -11.27 -10.12
CA ILE A 101 7.12 -11.70 -9.01
C ILE A 101 6.29 -11.87 -7.71
N GLY A 102 5.43 -10.90 -7.39
CA GLY A 102 4.54 -10.97 -6.22
C GLY A 102 3.58 -12.16 -6.31
N ALA A 103 2.96 -12.40 -7.46
CA ALA A 103 2.08 -13.54 -7.69
C ALA A 103 2.82 -14.89 -7.60
N ALA A 104 4.08 -14.95 -8.05
CA ALA A 104 4.92 -16.14 -7.86
C ALA A 104 5.16 -16.42 -6.37
N TRP A 105 5.42 -15.39 -5.56
CA TRP A 105 5.53 -15.53 -4.10
C TRP A 105 4.22 -16.02 -3.49
N ILE A 106 3.07 -15.47 -3.89
CA ILE A 106 1.75 -15.88 -3.41
C ILE A 106 1.52 -17.37 -3.72
N LYS A 107 1.74 -17.80 -4.97
CA LYS A 107 1.62 -19.20 -5.39
C LYS A 107 2.52 -20.13 -4.60
N GLU A 108 3.75 -19.71 -4.31
CA GLU A 108 4.67 -20.50 -3.48
C GLU A 108 4.11 -20.69 -2.07
N LYS A 109 3.57 -19.64 -1.47
CA LYS A 109 3.00 -19.70 -0.12
C LYS A 109 1.66 -20.42 -0.04
N GLN A 110 0.90 -20.44 -1.13
CA GLN A 110 -0.34 -21.23 -1.27
C GLN A 110 -0.08 -22.74 -1.37
N LYS A 111 1.16 -23.20 -1.58
CA LYS A 111 1.50 -24.63 -1.49
C LYS A 111 1.29 -25.19 -0.08
N ASP A 112 1.36 -24.33 0.94
CA ASP A 112 0.95 -24.69 2.29
C ASP A 112 -0.58 -24.56 2.40
N PRO A 113 -1.32 -25.67 2.54
CA PRO A 113 -2.78 -25.68 2.58
C PRO A 113 -3.36 -25.09 3.87
N ASP A 114 -2.50 -24.75 4.84
CA ASP A 114 -2.91 -24.08 6.07
C ASP A 114 -3.01 -22.56 5.89
N ASN A 115 -2.46 -22.00 4.80
CA ASN A 115 -2.52 -20.58 4.49
C ASN A 115 -3.79 -20.20 3.72
N THR A 116 -4.54 -19.23 4.24
CA THR A 116 -5.63 -18.55 3.55
C THR A 116 -5.26 -17.09 3.29
N PHE A 117 -5.41 -16.64 2.05
CA PHE A 117 -5.03 -15.28 1.62
C PHE A 117 -6.26 -14.41 1.47
N PHE A 118 -6.14 -13.19 1.98
CA PHE A 118 -7.10 -12.11 1.78
C PHE A 118 -6.33 -10.88 1.30
N SER A 119 -6.95 -10.05 0.47
CA SER A 119 -6.33 -8.84 -0.06
C SER A 119 -7.21 -7.62 0.15
N GLU A 120 -6.58 -6.47 0.35
CA GLU A 120 -7.22 -5.19 0.67
C GLU A 120 -8.20 -5.31 1.84
N VAL A 121 -7.73 -5.88 2.95
CA VAL A 121 -8.55 -6.07 4.16
C VAL A 121 -8.62 -4.78 4.95
N ILE A 122 -9.83 -4.25 5.13
CA ILE A 122 -10.05 -3.02 5.88
C ILE A 122 -10.10 -3.33 7.38
N VAL A 123 -9.35 -2.56 8.18
CA VAL A 123 -9.38 -2.58 9.64
C VAL A 123 -9.62 -1.16 10.16
N TYR A 124 -10.39 -1.03 11.24
CA TYR A 124 -10.74 0.28 11.78
C TYR A 124 -11.00 0.25 13.28
N SER A 125 -10.93 1.43 13.89
CA SER A 125 -11.35 1.69 15.28
C SER A 125 -12.23 2.94 15.31
N LYS A 126 -13.50 2.79 15.69
CA LYS A 126 -14.41 3.94 15.91
C LYS A 126 -13.94 4.80 17.08
N GLU A 127 -13.38 4.18 18.12
CA GLU A 127 -12.85 4.89 19.30
C GLU A 127 -11.70 5.83 18.93
N LEU A 128 -10.77 5.35 18.10
CA LEU A 128 -9.62 6.16 17.66
C LEU A 128 -9.95 7.04 16.45
N GLY A 129 -11.05 6.76 15.74
CA GLY A 129 -11.38 7.42 14.48
C GLY A 129 -10.38 7.11 13.37
N ILE A 130 -9.74 5.94 13.40
CA ILE A 130 -8.71 5.53 12.43
C ILE A 130 -9.16 4.31 11.62
N ALA A 131 -8.92 4.33 10.32
CA ALA A 131 -9.11 3.19 9.43
C ALA A 131 -7.91 3.01 8.49
N GLY A 132 -7.69 1.78 8.04
CA GLY A 132 -6.61 1.45 7.12
C GLY A 132 -6.91 0.17 6.35
N THR A 133 -6.13 -0.05 5.30
CA THR A 133 -6.23 -1.26 4.48
C THR A 133 -4.91 -2.03 4.57
N ILE A 134 -5.01 -3.35 4.73
CA ILE A 134 -3.88 -4.28 4.69
C ILE A 134 -3.84 -4.88 3.29
N ASP A 135 -2.74 -4.67 2.56
CA ASP A 135 -2.60 -5.16 1.18
C ASP A 135 -2.87 -6.66 1.09
N VAL A 136 -2.23 -7.45 1.97
CA VAL A 136 -2.42 -8.90 2.06
C VAL A 136 -2.40 -9.37 3.52
N LEU A 137 -3.47 -10.09 3.90
CA LEU A 137 -3.58 -10.78 5.17
C LEU A 137 -3.51 -12.28 4.91
N VAL A 138 -2.58 -12.97 5.57
CA VAL A 138 -2.45 -14.43 5.49
C VAL A 138 -2.82 -15.03 6.85
N TYR A 139 -3.86 -15.86 6.89
CA TYR A 139 -4.19 -16.64 8.07
C TYR A 139 -3.63 -18.05 7.94
N ASN A 140 -2.78 -18.46 8.88
CA ASN A 140 -2.29 -19.84 8.97
C ASN A 140 -3.07 -20.59 10.06
N LYS A 141 -3.94 -21.53 9.66
CA LYS A 141 -4.82 -22.26 10.60
C LYS A 141 -4.10 -23.24 11.52
N LYS A 142 -2.90 -23.70 11.15
CA LYS A 142 -2.11 -24.64 11.95
C LYS A 142 -1.37 -23.93 13.07
N GLN A 143 -0.90 -22.72 12.82
CA GLN A 143 -0.22 -21.87 13.79
C GLN A 143 -1.20 -20.98 14.58
N ASP A 144 -2.43 -20.83 14.09
CA ASP A 144 -3.41 -19.87 14.60
C ASP A 144 -2.86 -18.43 14.63
N THR A 145 -2.30 -18.00 13.49
CA THR A 145 -1.66 -16.68 13.36
C THR A 145 -2.06 -15.95 12.10
N TYR A 146 -2.04 -14.62 12.19
CA TYR A 146 -2.20 -13.71 11.06
C TYR A 146 -0.86 -13.07 10.71
N HIS A 147 -0.49 -13.14 9.43
CA HIS A 147 0.63 -12.41 8.87
C HIS A 147 0.10 -11.24 8.04
N LEU A 148 0.53 -10.03 8.39
CA LEU A 148 0.25 -8.82 7.62
C LEU A 148 1.41 -8.60 6.65
N VAL A 149 1.09 -8.50 5.37
CA VAL A 149 2.06 -8.34 4.29
C VAL A 149 1.76 -7.04 3.56
N ASP A 150 2.80 -6.24 3.40
CA ASP A 150 2.76 -4.90 2.80
C ASP A 150 3.68 -4.87 1.57
N TRP A 151 3.11 -4.62 0.40
CA TRP A 151 3.81 -4.64 -0.87
C TRP A 151 4.54 -3.32 -1.12
N LYS A 152 5.85 -3.39 -1.35
CA LYS A 152 6.69 -2.22 -1.68
C LYS A 152 7.37 -2.37 -3.03
N THR A 153 7.13 -1.41 -3.92
CA THR A 153 7.80 -1.33 -5.24
C THR A 153 9.08 -0.50 -5.12
N ASN A 154 10.09 -1.04 -4.47
CA ASN A 154 11.37 -0.35 -4.33
C ASN A 154 12.24 -0.48 -5.60
N LYS A 155 13.09 0.52 -5.86
CA LYS A 155 14.13 0.39 -6.92
C LYS A 155 15.29 -0.52 -6.48
N ARG A 156 15.57 -0.54 -5.17
CA ARG A 156 16.56 -1.39 -4.51
C ARG A 156 16.17 -1.56 -3.04
N ILE A 157 16.67 -2.61 -2.41
CA ILE A 157 16.57 -2.80 -0.96
C ILE A 157 17.94 -2.50 -0.37
N ASP A 158 18.06 -1.35 0.30
CA ASP A 158 19.27 -1.00 1.03
C ASP A 158 19.36 -1.87 2.29
N LYS A 159 20.39 -2.72 2.38
CA LYS A 159 20.61 -3.65 3.51
C LYS A 159 21.41 -3.04 4.66
N THR A 160 21.76 -1.77 4.54
CA THR A 160 22.56 -1.02 5.50
C THR A 160 21.79 0.19 5.96
N SER A 161 21.77 0.43 7.27
CA SER A 161 21.15 1.61 7.88
C SER A 161 21.81 2.89 7.38
N TYR A 162 21.05 3.99 7.32
CA TYR A 162 21.61 5.32 7.10
C TYR A 162 22.60 5.63 8.23
N LYS A 163 23.81 6.08 7.86
CA LYS A 163 24.84 6.53 8.79
C LYS A 163 24.70 8.02 9.07
#